data_AF-A0A0V8IV52-F1
#
_entry.id   AF-A0A0V8IV52-F1
#
_cell.length_a   1.000
_cell.length_b   1.000
_cell.length_c   1.000
_cell.angle_alpha   90.00
_cell.angle_beta   90.00
_cell.angle_gamma   90.00
#
_symmetry.space_group_name_H-M   'P 1'
#
loop_
_entity.id
_entity.type
_entity.pdbx_description
1 polymer ?
#
loop_
_entity_poly.entity_id
_entity_poly.type
_entity_poly.pdbx_seq_one_letter_code
_entity_poly.pdbx_strand_id
1 'polypeptide(L)' 'MSRKPKAPVSISEEVALLELQLQALEIIEDILRSNDPAEAEARESLRQQVARSPGQPQRALLVHMLTIRRSNLS' A
#
# COMPACT_ATOMS: atom_id res chain seq x y z
N MET A 1 6.38 11.16 -31.06
CA MET A 1 5.37 10.25 -30.48
C MET A 1 4.38 11.10 -29.68
N SER A 2 3.18 11.33 -30.21
CA SER A 2 2.19 12.20 -29.57
C SER A 2 1.53 11.44 -28.42
N ARG A 3 1.84 11.78 -27.16
CA ARG A 3 1.08 11.27 -26.00
C ARG A 3 -0.28 11.96 -26.05
N LYS A 4 -1.33 11.22 -26.44
CA LYS A 4 -2.71 11.71 -26.30
C LYS A 4 -2.92 12.15 -24.84
N PRO A 5 -3.55 13.30 -24.58
CA PRO A 5 -3.85 13.71 -23.22
C PRO A 5 -4.72 12.63 -22.56
N LYS A 6 -4.31 12.18 -21.38
CA LYS A 6 -5.10 11.26 -20.55
C LYS A 6 -6.40 12.01 -20.22
N ALA A 7 -7.54 11.42 -20.56
CA ALA A 7 -8.84 12.01 -20.25
C ALA A 7 -8.90 12.32 -18.73
N PRO A 8 -9.54 13.43 -18.32
CA PRO A 8 -9.72 13.72 -16.90
C PRO A 8 -10.42 12.54 -16.24
N VAL A 9 -9.85 12.10 -15.12
CA VAL A 9 -10.43 11.07 -14.26
C VAL A 9 -11.79 11.58 -13.79
N SER A 10 -12.82 10.74 -13.84
CA SER A 10 -14.14 11.13 -13.34
C SER A 10 -14.09 11.36 -11.83
N ILE A 11 -14.94 12.24 -11.31
CA ILE A 11 -15.03 12.50 -9.85
C ILE A 11 -15.22 11.18 -9.08
N SER A 12 -16.02 10.26 -9.60
CA SER A 12 -16.26 8.95 -8.99
C SER A 12 -14.98 8.10 -8.88
N GLU A 13 -14.12 8.12 -9.90
CA GLU A 13 -12.83 7.42 -9.87
C GLU A 13 -11.83 8.07 -8.91
N GLU A 14 -11.84 9.40 -8.80
CA GLU A 14 -11.01 10.14 -7.84
C GLU A 14 -11.44 9.82 -6.40
N VAL A 15 -12.75 9.85 -6.11
CA VAL A 15 -13.30 9.46 -4.81
C VAL A 15 -12.94 8.02 -4.47
N ALA A 16 -13.13 7.08 -5.39
CA ALA A 16 -12.78 5.67 -5.17
C ALA A 16 -11.28 5.46 -4.87
N LEU A 17 -10.41 6.24 -5.52
CA LEU A 17 -8.97 6.21 -5.24
C LEU A 17 -8.65 6.74 -3.83
N LEU A 18 -9.29 7.84 -3.42
CA LEU A 18 -9.11 8.42 -2.08
C LEU A 18 -9.59 7.46 -0.99
N GLU A 19 -10.73 6.80 -1.19
CA GLU A 19 -11.24 5.77 -0.27
C GLU A 19 -10.26 4.62 -0.14
N LEU A 20 -9.71 4.12 -1.25
CA LEU A 20 -8.69 3.06 -1.23
C LEU A 20 -7.40 3.51 -0.53
N GLN A 21 -6.98 4.75 -0.74
CA GLN A 21 -5.81 5.31 -0.05
C GLN A 21 -6.03 5.41 1.45
N LEU A 22 -7.21 5.84 1.89
CA LEU A 22 -7.57 5.92 3.30
C LEU A 22 -7.56 4.55 3.95
N GLN A 23 -8.26 3.58 3.34
CA GLN A 23 -8.30 2.19 3.86
C GLN A 23 -6.89 1.59 3.94
N ALA A 24 -6.05 1.84 2.93
CA ALA A 24 -4.68 1.36 2.96
C ALA A 24 -3.87 1.99 4.11
N LEU A 25 -4.05 3.28 4.39
CA LEU A 25 -3.39 3.95 5.51
C LEU A 25 -3.83 3.37 6.86
N GLU A 26 -5.13 3.14 7.05
CA GLU A 26 -5.68 2.56 8.28
C GLU A 26 -5.08 1.16 8.54
N ILE A 27 -5.06 0.30 7.53
CA ILE A 27 -4.48 -1.05 7.65
C ILE A 27 -2.97 -0.97 7.94
N ILE A 28 -2.25 -0.07 7.25
CA ILE A 28 -0.81 0.12 7.49
C ILE A 28 -0.57 0.56 8.93
N GLU A 29 -1.34 1.52 9.42
CA GLU A 29 -1.22 2.02 10.78
C GLU A 29 -1.48 0.92 11.82
N ASP A 30 -2.53 0.11 11.63
CA ASP A 30 -2.84 -1.03 12.51
C ASP A 30 -1.71 -2.06 12.54
N ILE A 31 -1.17 -2.44 11.38
CA ILE A 31 -0.03 -3.37 11.32
C ILE A 31 1.20 -2.77 12.02
N LEU A 32 1.48 -1.49 11.81
CA LEU A 32 2.65 -0.83 12.40
C LEU A 32 2.52 -0.59 13.91
N ARG A 33 1.29 -0.51 14.45
CA ARG A 33 0.98 -0.42 15.88
C ARG A 33 1.02 -1.77 16.60
N SER A 34 0.94 -2.89 15.87
CA SER A 34 1.11 -4.23 16.44
C SER A 34 2.43 -4.33 17.21
N ASN A 35 2.36 -4.89 18.42
CA ASN A 35 3.53 -5.16 19.28
C ASN A 35 3.90 -6.65 19.31
N ASP A 36 3.31 -7.47 18.43
CA ASP A 36 3.65 -8.90 18.37
C ASP A 36 5.12 -9.05 17.92
N PRO A 37 6.00 -9.68 18.73
CA PRO A 37 7.38 -9.94 18.32
C PRO A 37 7.48 -10.82 17.08
N ALA A 38 6.53 -11.75 16.85
CA ALA A 38 6.53 -12.64 15.70
C ALA A 38 6.33 -11.89 14.37
N GLU A 39 5.69 -10.72 14.42
CA GLU A 39 5.43 -9.88 13.24
C GLU A 39 6.50 -8.79 13.02
N ALA A 40 7.58 -8.77 13.80
CA ALA A 40 8.57 -7.68 13.76
C ALA A 40 9.23 -7.51 12.37
N GLU A 41 9.57 -8.62 11.72
CA GLU A 41 10.14 -8.61 10.36
C GLU A 41 9.13 -8.12 9.32
N ALA A 42 7.86 -8.54 9.44
CA ALA A 42 6.78 -8.08 8.59
C ALA A 42 6.57 -6.56 8.74
N ARG A 43 6.54 -6.03 9.96
CA ARG A 43 6.45 -4.57 10.20
C ARG A 43 7.61 -3.82 9.57
N GLU A 44 8.83 -4.33 9.70
CA GLU A 44 10.00 -3.68 9.11
C GLU A 44 9.96 -3.69 7.59
N SER A 45 9.57 -4.82 6.99
CA SER A 45 9.29 -4.90 5.55
C SER A 45 8.24 -3.88 5.11
N LEU A 46 7.15 -3.71 5.87
CA LEU A 46 6.11 -2.74 5.57
C LEU A 46 6.64 -1.30 5.62
N ARG A 47 7.43 -0.93 6.65
CA ARG A 47 8.05 0.41 6.75
C ARG A 47 8.90 0.73 5.51
N GLN A 48 9.67 -0.25 5.03
CA GLN A 48 10.46 -0.09 3.81
C GLN A 48 9.58 0.10 2.57
N GLN A 49 8.46 -0.61 2.44
CA GLN A 49 7.55 -0.42 1.30
C GLN A 49 6.85 0.93 1.32
N VAL A 50 6.49 1.44 2.50
CA VAL A 50 5.92 2.79 2.68
C VAL A 50 6.94 3.84 2.24
N ALA A 51 8.19 3.76 2.71
CA ALA A 51 9.24 4.68 2.29
C ALA A 51 9.50 4.65 0.77
N ARG A 52 9.34 3.48 0.14
CA ARG A 52 9.50 3.30 -1.32
C ARG A 52 8.28 3.71 -2.16
N SER A 53 7.15 4.04 -1.55
CA SER A 53 5.92 4.43 -2.25
C SER A 53 5.30 5.73 -1.73
N PRO A 54 6.00 6.89 -1.81
CA PRO A 54 5.44 8.17 -1.37
C PRO A 54 4.12 8.49 -2.06
N GLY A 55 3.11 8.88 -1.27
CA GLY A 55 1.75 9.21 -1.75
C GLY A 55 0.95 8.01 -2.28
N GLN A 56 1.46 6.78 -2.14
CA GLN A 56 0.83 5.57 -2.66
C GLN A 56 0.77 4.46 -1.58
N PRO A 57 0.05 4.69 -0.46
CA PRO A 57 -0.09 3.70 0.61
C PRO A 57 -0.68 2.37 0.13
N GLN A 58 -1.66 2.41 -0.77
CA GLN A 58 -2.27 1.23 -1.40
C GLN A 58 -1.26 0.38 -2.16
N ARG A 59 -0.25 1.02 -2.78
CA ARG A 59 0.83 0.31 -3.46
C ARG A 59 1.80 -0.32 -2.46
N ALA A 60 2.16 0.41 -1.41
CA ALA A 60 3.02 -0.10 -0.34
C ALA A 60 2.41 -1.35 0.31
N LEU A 61 1.13 -1.27 0.67
CA LEU A 61 0.38 -2.37 1.29
C LEU A 61 0.28 -3.58 0.34
N LEU A 62 -0.07 -3.37 -0.93
CA LEU A 62 -0.17 -4.46 -1.90
C LEU A 62 1.16 -5.20 -2.08
N VAL A 63 2.27 -4.47 -2.25
CA VAL A 63 3.60 -5.10 -2.40
C VAL A 63 3.97 -5.87 -1.14
N HIS A 64 3.73 -5.29 0.04
CA HIS A 64 3.97 -5.96 1.31
C HIS A 64 3.18 -7.28 1.45
N MET A 65 1.87 -7.27 1.14
CA MET A 65 1.04 -8.48 1.16
C MET A 65 1.53 -9.55 0.19
N LEU A 66 1.98 -9.16 -1.01
CA LEU A 66 2.54 -10.09 -2.00
C LEU A 66 3.88 -10.68 -1.52
N THR A 67 4.71 -9.90 -0.83
CA THR A 67 5.95 -10.38 -0.21
C THR A 67 5.65 -11.41 0.87
N ILE A 68 4.75 -11.11 1.82
CA ILE A 68 4.38 -12.05 2.88
C ILE A 68 3.82 -13.35 2.30
N ARG A 69 2.89 -13.25 1.33
CA ARG A 69 2.33 -14.44 0.69
C ARG A 69 3.41 -15.34 0.06
N ARG A 70 4.45 -14.75 -0.52
CA ARG A 70 5.55 -15.53 -1.11
C ARG A 70 6.41 -16.19 -0.04
N SER A 71 6.70 -15.49 1.06
CA SER A 71 7.46 -16.04 2.19
C SER A 71 6.74 -17.18 2.90
N ASN A 72 5.40 -17.14 2.96
CA ASN A 72 4.61 -18.22 3.58
C ASN A 72 4.51 -19.48 2.73
N LEU A 73 5.00 -19.44 1.48
CA LEU A 73 4.99 -20.57 0.53
C LEU A 73 6.37 -21.20 0.33
N SER A 74 7.42 -20.66 0.97
CA SER A 74 8.81 -21.16 0.93
C SER A 74 9.18 -21.86 2.22
#